data_AF-A0A0G1BTT5-F1
#
_entry.id   AF-A0A0G1BTT5-F1
#
_cell.length_a   1.000
_cell.length_b   1.000
_cell.length_c   1.000
_cell.angle_alpha   90.00
_cell.angle_beta   90.00
_cell.angle_gamma   90.00
#
_symmetry.space_group_name_H-M   'P 1'
#
loop_
_entity.id
_entity.type
_entity.pdbx_description
1 polymer ?
#
loop_
_entity_poly.entity_id
_entity_poly.type
_entity_poly.pdbx_seq_one_letter_code
_entity_poly.pdbx_strand_id
1 'polypeptide(L)' 'AGKASASYLQRKLKVGYARAARLLDMLEERGVIGPGDGAKAREIYTNRPTETVENVDSQTGF' A
#
# COMPACT_ATOMS: atom_id res chain seq x y z
N ALA A 1 -8.89 2.51 -12.60
CA ALA A 1 -7.44 2.61 -12.40
C ALA A 1 -7.16 3.23 -11.04
N GLY A 2 -6.73 2.43 -10.05
CA GLY A 2 -6.41 2.91 -8.72
C GLY A 2 -5.09 3.67 -8.74
N LYS A 3 -5.16 4.99 -8.67
CA LYS A 3 -3.99 5.87 -8.60
C LYS A 3 -3.65 6.11 -7.13
N ALA A 4 -2.41 5.83 -6.70
CA ALA A 4 -1.97 6.15 -5.35
C ALA A 4 -1.52 7.61 -5.31
N SER A 5 -2.24 8.43 -4.54
CA SER A 5 -1.86 9.81 -4.28
C SER A 5 -1.96 10.12 -2.79
N ALA A 6 -1.17 11.07 -2.31
CA ALA A 6 -1.17 11.46 -0.91
C ALA A 6 -2.59 11.90 -0.50
N SER A 7 -3.27 12.65 -1.37
CA SER A 7 -4.66 13.10 -1.15
C SER A 7 -5.67 11.95 -1.04
N TYR A 8 -5.49 10.87 -1.80
CA TYR A 8 -6.32 9.68 -1.67
C TYR A 8 -6.14 9.04 -0.28
N LEU A 9 -4.88 8.90 0.14
CA LEU A 9 -4.52 8.30 1.43
C LEU A 9 -4.98 9.16 2.62
N GLN A 10 -4.85 10.48 2.50
CA GLN A 10 -5.36 11.45 3.49
C GLN A 10 -6.86 11.26 3.74
N ARG A 11 -7.66 11.11 2.67
CA ARG A 11 -9.12 10.96 2.80
C ARG A 11 -9.52 9.58 3.32
N LYS A 12 -8.85 8.52 2.85
CA LYS A 12 -9.20 7.14 3.21
C LYS A 12 -8.78 6.78 4.64
N LEU A 13 -7.60 7.22 5.06
CA LEU A 13 -7.01 6.91 6.37
C LEU A 13 -7.16 8.05 7.39
N LYS A 14 -7.71 9.21 6.98
CA LYS A 14 -7.84 10.42 7.81
C LYS A 14 -6.51 10.84 8.45
N VAL A 15 -5.43 10.76 7.67
CA VAL A 15 -4.07 11.14 8.10
C VAL A 15 -3.65 12.48 7.51
N GLY A 16 -2.77 13.20 8.21
CA GLY A 16 -2.18 14.44 7.70
C GLY A 16 -1.25 14.19 6.50
N TYR A 17 -0.99 15.24 5.71
CA TYR A 17 -0.20 15.17 4.46
C TYR A 17 1.18 14.52 4.67
N ALA A 18 1.90 14.94 5.73
CA ALA A 18 3.22 14.39 6.04
C ALA A 18 3.21 12.88 6.29
N ARG A 19 2.17 12.36 6.96
CA ARG A 19 2.01 10.92 7.17
C ARG A 19 1.64 10.20 5.87
N ALA A 20 0.78 10.79 5.05
CA ALA A 20 0.42 10.22 3.76
C ALA A 20 1.62 10.14 2.79
N ALA A 21 2.48 11.17 2.76
CA ALA A 21 3.70 11.16 1.96
C ALA A 21 4.64 10.04 2.39
N ARG A 22 4.94 9.92 3.69
CA ARG A 22 5.78 8.83 4.22
C ARG A 22 5.23 7.45 3.90
N LEU A 23 3.90 7.27 3.99
CA LEU A 23 3.29 6.00 3.63
C LEU A 23 3.50 5.67 2.16
N LEU A 24 3.45 6.65 1.25
CA LEU A 24 3.78 6.42 -0.15
C LEU A 24 5.25 6.05 -0.33
N ASP A 25 6.17 6.71 0.35
CA ASP A 25 7.59 6.39 0.26
C ASP A 25 7.88 4.97 0.75
N MET A 26 7.25 4.56 1.85
CA MET A 26 7.31 3.17 2.35
C MET A 26 6.69 2.15 1.38
N LEU A 27 5.64 2.55 0.65
CA LEU A 27 5.02 1.71 -0.37
C LEU A 27 5.89 1.62 -1.63
N GLU A 28 6.64 2.67 -1.96
CA GLU A 28 7.59 2.71 -3.08
C GLU A 28 8.80 1.81 -2.76
N GLU A 29 9.34 1.94 -1.54
CA GLU A 29 10.45 1.10 -1.04
C GLU A 29 10.07 -0.38 -0.96
N ARG A 30 8.80 -0.69 -0.68
CA ARG A 30 8.26 -2.06 -0.71
C ARG A 30 7.89 -2.57 -2.11
N GLY A 31 8.06 -1.75 -3.15
CA GLY A 31 7.70 -2.10 -4.53
C GLY A 31 6.20 -2.22 -4.79
N VAL A 32 5.36 -1.64 -3.93
CA VAL A 32 3.88 -1.64 -4.05
C VAL A 32 3.40 -0.53 -5.00
N ILE A 33 4.14 0.58 -5.09
CA ILE A 33 3.85 1.67 -6.03
C ILE A 33 5.08 1.94 -6.89
N GLY A 34 4.84 2.33 -8.13
CA GLY A 34 5.90 2.70 -9.07
C GLY A 34 6.51 4.06 -8.79
N PRO A 35 7.70 4.32 -9.37
CA PRO A 35 8.39 5.59 -9.23
C PRO A 35 7.44 6.73 -9.62
N GLY A 36 7.33 7.73 -8.74
CA GLY A 36 6.48 8.88 -8.97
C GLY A 36 7.11 9.84 -9.96
N ASP A 37 6.62 9.86 -11.20
CA ASP A 37 7.02 10.84 -12.19
C ASP A 37 6.32 12.18 -11.91
N GLY A 38 6.88 12.93 -10.95
CA GLY A 38 6.50 14.30 -10.61
C GLY A 38 5.01 14.48 -10.26
N ALA A 39 4.30 15.33 -11.01
CA ALA A 39 2.91 15.73 -10.75
C ALA A 39 1.87 14.65 -11.11
N LYS A 40 2.28 13.52 -11.69
CA LYS A 40 1.36 12.45 -12.07
C LYS A 40 1.16 11.47 -10.94
N ALA A 41 -0.07 10.98 -10.84
CA ALA A 41 -0.44 10.04 -9.81
C ALA A 41 0.31 8.71 -10.03
N ARG A 42 0.95 8.21 -8.96
CA ARG A 42 1.76 6.98 -8.97
C ARG A 42 0.92 5.78 -9.40
N GLU A 43 1.46 4.98 -10.32
CA GLU A 43 0.84 3.71 -10.69
C GLU A 43 1.00 2.72 -9.53
N ILE A 44 -0.13 2.18 -9.06
CA ILE A 44 -0.12 1.14 -8.05
C ILE A 44 0.14 -0.17 -8.77
N TYR A 45 1.29 -0.79 -8.49
CA TYR A 45 1.49 -2.19 -8.83
C TYR A 45 0.57 -2.98 -7.90
N THR A 46 -0.62 -3.31 -8.39
CA THR A 46 -1.57 -4.14 -7.65
C THR A 46 -0.95 -5.53 -7.49
N ASN A 47 -0.19 -5.70 -6.40
CA ASN A 47 -0.14 -6.97 -5.72
C ASN A 47 -0.92 -6.74 -4.43
N ARG A 48 -2.20 -7.11 -4.42
CA ARG A 48 -3.02 -7.00 -3.21
C ARG A 48 -2.24 -7.64 -2.06
N PRO A 49 -1.96 -6.95 -0.94
CA PRO A 49 -1.71 -7.67 0.31
C PRO A 49 -3.08 -8.15 0.82
N THR A 50 -3.73 -9.04 0.06
CA THR A 50 -4.85 -9.81 0.58
C THR A 50 -4.21 -10.98 1.29
N GLU A 51 -4.14 -10.85 2.61
CA GLU A 51 -4.20 -11.96 3.56
C GLU A 51 -3.29 -13.15 3.24
N THR A 52 -2.03 -13.06 3.65
CA THR A 52 -1.29 -14.25 4.09
C THR A 52 -1.08 -14.11 5.59
N VAL A 53 -2.20 -14.03 6.31
CA VAL A 53 -2.23 -14.61 7.66
C VAL A 53 -2.44 -16.09 7.42
N GLU A 54 -1.34 -16.84 7.24
CA GLU A 54 -1.39 -18.29 7.39
C GLU A 54 -1.81 -18.55 8.83
N ASN A 55 -3.12 -18.77 9.01
CA ASN A 55 -3.65 -19.41 10.20
C ASN A 55 -2.96 -20.77 10.29
N VAL A 56 -1.98 -20.88 11.19
CA VAL A 56 -1.40 -22.15 11.62
C VAL A 56 -2.43 -22.84 12.50
N ASP A 57 -3.54 -23.24 11.90
CA ASP A 57 -4.59 -23.99 12.58
C ASP A 57 -5.08 -25.07 11.62
N SER A 58 -4.30 -26.15 11.52
CA SER A 58 -4.81 -27.51 11.37
C SER A 58 -3.68 -28.55 11.42
N GLN A 59 -3.80 -29.45 12.40
CA GLN A 59 -3.60 -30.88 12.20
C GLN A 59 -2.17 -31.38 11.98
N THR A 60 -1.50 -31.76 13.07
CA THR A 60 -0.67 -32.98 13.04
C THR A 60 -1.32 -33.96 14.00
N GLY A 61 -2.21 -34.78 13.44
CA GLY A 61 -2.66 -36.00 14.09
C GLY A 61 -1.56 -37.05 14.02
N PHE A 62 -1.22 -37.60 15.18
CA PHE A 62 -0.84 -38.98 15.42
C PHE A 62 -1.36 -39.36 16.80
#